data_AF-A0A8H3IV62-F1
#
_entry.id   AF-A0A8H3IV62-F1
#
_cell.length_a   1.000
_cell.length_b   1.000
_cell.length_c   1.000
_cell.angle_alpha   90.00
_cell.angle_beta   90.00
_cell.angle_gamma   90.00
#
_symmetry.space_group_name_H-M   'P 1'
#
loop_
_entity.id
_entity.type
_entity.pdbx_description
1 polymer ?
#
loop_
_entity_poly.entity_id
_entity_poly.type
_entity_poly.pdbx_seq_one_letter_code
_entity_poly.pdbx_strand_id
1 'polypeptide(L)'
;MESYVNNMPTFGDLTNVSVEKLQELSAVLAKILALPIARDTYAQIIDGKPTRIPHSDQDKASQSQPTDQAVQEYEKIRKAFAPENLLIDLKLAQDYQNAPLNSRENHLQLLRIAAASVNALARKTYQDFHSDIVIKPSKLPELSHHQSNGVDDFYHSNYREFKRYPFGRLDIMSYWAETELFGGVVLFERDESGSNIINAFLQAQNWWRTFQLSENQIEHFAALKGLDSSAETVLPFAREADARIEKSFVRVGQTLRIYKNEYDKPAPSDWPTQSSCVIRQGDPRAASLEEAMRFIKEQGLDKKSPTFSGPFPPPPPL
;
A
#
# COMPACT_ATOMS: atom_id res chain seq x y z
N MET A 1 -6.40 -0.07 23.58
CA MET A 1 -7.51 -0.41 22.66
C MET A 1 -8.60 0.67 22.69
N GLU A 2 -8.92 1.26 23.85
CA GLU A 2 -9.87 2.38 23.97
C GLU A 2 -9.45 3.69 23.26
N SER A 3 -8.14 3.93 23.08
CA SER A 3 -7.63 5.13 22.38
C SER A 3 -7.83 5.12 20.86
N TYR A 4 -8.12 3.97 20.24
CA TYR A 4 -8.27 3.86 18.78
C TYR A 4 -9.71 4.07 18.30
N VAL A 5 -10.70 3.93 19.19
CA VAL A 5 -12.12 4.02 18.84
C VAL A 5 -12.58 5.47 18.63
N ASN A 6 -11.91 6.44 19.27
CA ASN A 6 -12.32 7.85 19.23
C ASN A 6 -11.86 8.64 17.99
N ASN A 7 -11.07 8.05 17.10
CA ASN A 7 -10.53 8.72 15.90
C ASN A 7 -10.92 8.02 14.59
N MET A 8 -12.01 7.25 14.58
CA MET A 8 -12.47 6.62 13.33
C MET A 8 -12.98 7.71 12.37
N PRO A 9 -12.51 7.71 11.11
CA PRO A 9 -12.98 8.68 10.12
C PRO A 9 -14.46 8.49 9.86
N THR A 10 -15.15 9.59 9.58
CA THR A 10 -16.54 9.57 9.10
C THR A 10 -16.52 9.53 7.59
N PHE A 11 -17.23 8.56 7.01
CA PHE A 11 -17.33 8.40 5.57
C PHE A 11 -18.65 8.94 5.04
N GLY A 12 -18.61 9.53 3.85
CA GLY A 12 -19.78 9.95 3.10
C GLY A 12 -19.49 10.01 1.61
N ASP A 13 -20.52 10.36 0.85
CA ASP A 13 -20.40 10.60 -0.58
C ASP A 13 -19.69 11.94 -0.88
N LEU A 14 -19.43 12.20 -2.16
CA LEU A 14 -18.78 13.44 -2.60
C LEU A 14 -19.78 14.54 -2.98
N THR A 15 -21.03 14.49 -2.51
CA THR A 15 -22.08 15.45 -2.89
C THR A 15 -21.80 16.89 -2.42
N ASN A 16 -21.00 17.06 -1.37
CA ASN A 16 -20.60 18.37 -0.84
C ASN A 16 -19.37 18.97 -1.55
N VAL A 17 -18.75 18.23 -2.48
CA VAL A 17 -17.67 18.75 -3.32
C VAL A 17 -18.28 19.55 -4.47
N SER A 18 -17.77 20.76 -4.71
CA SER A 18 -18.20 21.63 -5.80
C SER A 18 -18.11 20.93 -7.15
N VAL A 19 -19.01 21.30 -8.07
CA VAL A 19 -19.10 20.69 -9.40
C VAL A 19 -17.77 20.75 -10.15
N GLU A 20 -17.05 21.87 -10.07
CA GLU A 20 -15.76 22.09 -10.74
C GLU A 20 -14.69 21.11 -10.23
N LYS A 21 -14.60 20.92 -8.90
CA LYS A 21 -13.70 19.97 -8.25
C LYS A 21 -14.07 18.53 -8.56
N LEU A 22 -15.36 18.21 -8.53
CA LEU A 22 -15.84 16.88 -8.86
C LEU A 22 -15.56 16.52 -10.32
N GLN A 23 -15.69 17.49 -11.25
CA GLN A 23 -15.31 17.32 -12.65
C GLN A 23 -13.80 17.09 -12.83
N GLU A 24 -12.96 17.85 -12.12
CA GLU A 24 -11.50 17.64 -12.10
C GLU A 24 -11.16 16.21 -11.64
N LEU A 25 -11.70 15.79 -10.50
CA LEU A 25 -11.50 14.44 -9.98
C LEU A 25 -12.02 13.36 -10.93
N SER A 26 -13.21 13.55 -11.50
CA SER A 26 -13.82 12.61 -12.45
C SER A 26 -12.94 12.41 -13.69
N ALA A 27 -12.40 13.50 -14.24
CA ALA A 27 -11.53 13.45 -15.40
C ALA A 27 -10.24 12.69 -15.10
N VAL A 28 -9.61 12.96 -13.95
CA VAL A 28 -8.40 12.23 -13.51
C VAL A 28 -8.70 10.74 -13.31
N LEU A 29 -9.77 10.39 -12.59
CA LEU A 29 -10.13 9.00 -12.35
C LEU A 29 -10.49 8.26 -13.64
N ALA A 30 -11.18 8.91 -14.57
CA ALA A 30 -11.49 8.32 -15.87
C ALA A 30 -10.20 7.96 -16.65
N LYS A 31 -9.14 8.76 -16.54
CA LYS A 31 -7.83 8.47 -17.14
C LYS A 31 -7.13 7.31 -16.43
N ILE A 32 -7.10 7.31 -15.11
CA ILE A 32 -6.51 6.23 -14.30
C ILE A 32 -7.20 4.90 -14.62
N LEU A 33 -8.53 4.88 -14.65
CA LEU A 33 -9.30 3.67 -14.93
C LEU A 33 -9.25 3.26 -16.41
N ALA A 34 -8.84 4.14 -17.33
CA ALA A 34 -8.62 3.73 -18.72
C ALA A 34 -7.29 2.98 -18.93
N LEU A 35 -6.40 2.95 -17.92
CA LEU A 35 -5.10 2.32 -18.05
C LEU A 35 -5.22 0.78 -18.11
N PRO A 36 -4.38 0.10 -18.92
CA PRO A 36 -4.33 -1.37 -18.94
C PRO A 36 -4.05 -1.97 -17.55
N ILE A 37 -3.19 -1.34 -16.75
CA ILE A 37 -2.91 -1.79 -15.39
C ILE A 37 -4.16 -1.74 -14.50
N ALA A 38 -4.99 -0.70 -14.63
CA ALA A 38 -6.24 -0.62 -13.88
C ALA A 38 -7.21 -1.73 -14.30
N ARG A 39 -7.33 -1.99 -15.60
CA ARG A 39 -8.12 -3.13 -16.11
C ARG A 39 -7.69 -4.44 -15.49
N ASP A 40 -6.39 -4.73 -15.52
CA ASP A 40 -5.87 -6.01 -15.03
C ASP A 40 -6.02 -6.12 -13.50
N THR A 41 -5.76 -5.05 -12.76
CA THR A 41 -5.91 -4.99 -11.30
C THR A 41 -7.35 -5.22 -10.87
N TYR A 42 -8.31 -4.49 -11.43
CA TYR A 42 -9.71 -4.64 -11.03
C TYR A 42 -10.33 -5.94 -11.54
N ALA A 43 -9.89 -6.47 -12.69
CA ALA A 43 -10.30 -7.80 -13.14
C ALA A 43 -9.82 -8.89 -12.16
N GLN A 44 -8.61 -8.79 -11.62
CA GLN A 44 -8.17 -9.70 -10.55
C GLN A 44 -9.02 -9.59 -9.29
N ILE A 45 -9.41 -8.38 -8.88
CA ILE A 45 -10.33 -8.17 -7.75
C ILE A 45 -11.66 -8.87 -8.01
N ILE A 46 -12.20 -8.77 -9.23
CA ILE A 46 -13.44 -9.43 -9.64
C ILE A 46 -13.29 -10.96 -9.61
N ASP A 47 -12.17 -11.50 -10.10
CA ASP A 47 -11.85 -12.93 -10.02
C ASP A 47 -11.58 -13.41 -8.58
N GLY A 48 -11.29 -12.48 -7.67
CA GLY A 48 -10.96 -12.76 -6.28
C GLY A 48 -9.57 -13.36 -6.07
N LYS A 49 -8.67 -13.25 -7.06
CA LYS A 49 -7.29 -13.77 -6.99
C LYS A 49 -6.30 -12.83 -7.68
N PRO A 50 -5.21 -12.41 -7.01
CA PRO A 50 -4.17 -11.65 -7.68
C PRO A 50 -3.32 -12.53 -8.60
N THR A 51 -2.83 -11.97 -9.70
CA THR A 51 -1.66 -12.49 -10.40
C THR A 51 -0.43 -12.31 -9.52
N ARG A 52 -0.12 -13.37 -8.78
CA ARG A 52 1.00 -13.62 -7.85
C ARG A 52 2.07 -12.51 -7.70
N ILE A 53 2.27 -12.11 -6.44
CA ILE A 53 3.42 -11.34 -5.93
C ILE A 53 4.73 -12.11 -6.22
N PRO A 54 5.69 -11.57 -7.00
CA PRO A 54 6.92 -12.27 -7.31
C PRO A 54 7.80 -12.34 -6.06
N HIS A 55 7.83 -13.49 -5.39
CA HIS A 55 8.80 -13.78 -4.32
C HIS A 55 10.04 -14.55 -4.81
N SER A 56 10.07 -15.00 -6.08
CA SER A 56 11.18 -15.79 -6.63
C SER A 56 11.20 -15.81 -8.17
N ASP A 57 12.40 -15.77 -8.76
CA ASP A 57 12.65 -15.91 -10.20
C ASP A 57 12.23 -17.27 -10.79
N GLN A 58 11.94 -18.27 -9.95
CA GLN A 58 11.59 -19.63 -10.38
C GLN A 58 10.09 -19.84 -10.68
N ASP A 59 9.23 -18.85 -10.40
CA ASP A 59 7.77 -18.94 -10.61
C ASP A 59 7.27 -18.40 -11.96
N LYS A 60 8.16 -18.28 -12.96
CA LYS A 60 7.87 -17.66 -14.27
C LYS A 60 6.87 -18.44 -15.15
N ALA A 61 6.38 -19.60 -14.73
CA ALA A 61 5.63 -20.53 -15.58
C ALA A 61 4.10 -20.48 -15.49
N SER A 62 3.47 -19.59 -14.70
CA SER A 62 1.99 -19.49 -14.68
C SER A 62 1.49 -18.09 -14.36
N GLN A 63 1.64 -17.17 -15.32
CA GLN A 63 0.91 -15.90 -15.35
C GLN A 63 -0.58 -16.21 -15.62
N SER A 64 -1.40 -16.37 -14.59
CA SER A 64 -2.85 -16.52 -14.80
C SER A 64 -3.45 -15.14 -15.07
N GLN A 65 -3.48 -14.72 -16.34
CA GLN A 65 -4.21 -13.52 -16.77
C GLN A 65 -5.63 -13.51 -16.16
N PRO A 66 -6.20 -12.32 -15.86
CA PRO A 66 -7.59 -12.22 -15.43
C PRO A 66 -8.51 -12.89 -16.45
N THR A 67 -9.63 -13.44 -15.99
CA THR A 67 -10.59 -14.07 -16.90
C THR A 67 -11.20 -13.05 -17.85
N ASP A 68 -11.52 -13.46 -19.08
CA ASP A 68 -12.22 -12.60 -20.05
C ASP A 68 -13.55 -12.06 -19.47
N GLN A 69 -14.21 -12.86 -18.63
CA GLN A 69 -15.42 -12.46 -17.92
C GLN A 69 -15.13 -11.30 -16.95
N ALA A 70 -14.10 -11.42 -16.10
CA ALA A 70 -13.74 -10.36 -15.17
C ALA A 70 -13.32 -9.07 -15.90
N VAL A 71 -12.61 -9.19 -17.02
CA VAL A 71 -12.27 -8.04 -17.87
C VAL A 71 -13.53 -7.36 -18.43
N GLN A 72 -14.51 -8.14 -18.90
CA GLN A 72 -15.77 -7.59 -19.40
C GLN A 72 -16.60 -6.91 -18.30
N GLU A 73 -16.64 -7.49 -17.09
CA GLU A 73 -17.32 -6.88 -15.95
C GLU A 73 -16.63 -5.58 -15.52
N TYR A 74 -15.30 -5.56 -15.50
CA TYR A 74 -14.54 -4.32 -15.26
C TYR A 74 -14.91 -3.22 -16.25
N GLU A 75 -15.00 -3.53 -17.55
CA GLU A 75 -15.38 -2.54 -18.56
C GLU A 75 -16.78 -1.95 -18.32
N LYS A 76 -17.71 -2.74 -17.77
CA LYS A 76 -19.03 -2.23 -17.37
C LYS A 76 -18.92 -1.29 -16.18
N ILE A 77 -18.16 -1.68 -15.14
CA ILE A 77 -17.90 -0.84 -13.96
C ILE A 77 -17.25 0.47 -14.36
N ARG A 78 -16.22 0.42 -15.21
CA ARG A 78 -15.49 1.59 -15.70
C ARG A 78 -16.38 2.55 -16.46
N LYS A 79 -17.25 2.04 -17.35
CA LYS A 79 -18.19 2.89 -18.14
C LYS A 79 -19.29 3.51 -17.29
N ALA A 80 -19.73 2.83 -16.24
CA ALA A 80 -20.74 3.32 -15.31
C ALA A 80 -20.14 4.07 -14.11
N PHE A 81 -18.82 4.27 -14.08
CA PHE A 81 -18.13 4.83 -12.93
C PHE A 81 -18.54 6.28 -12.68
N ALA A 82 -18.97 6.54 -11.46
CA ALA A 82 -19.47 7.82 -10.98
C ALA A 82 -18.84 8.08 -9.60
N PRO A 83 -17.82 8.96 -9.50
CA PRO A 83 -17.08 9.16 -8.25
C PRO A 83 -17.93 9.73 -7.11
N GLU A 84 -19.04 10.40 -7.42
CA GLU A 84 -19.99 10.91 -6.43
C GLU A 84 -20.54 9.82 -5.51
N ASN A 85 -20.62 8.57 -5.98
CA ASN A 85 -21.20 7.46 -5.22
C ASN A 85 -20.16 6.73 -4.33
N LEU A 86 -18.91 7.18 -4.33
CA LEU A 86 -17.86 6.56 -3.51
C LEU A 86 -17.92 7.04 -2.06
N LEU A 87 -17.75 6.10 -1.14
CA LEU A 87 -17.59 6.40 0.28
C LEU A 87 -16.15 6.83 0.58
N ILE A 88 -15.98 8.12 0.83
CA ILE A 88 -14.70 8.79 1.10
C ILE A 88 -14.73 9.44 2.48
N ASP A 89 -13.58 9.55 3.13
CA ASP A 89 -13.43 10.30 4.38
C ASP A 89 -13.89 11.75 4.17
N LEU A 90 -14.89 12.18 4.94
CA LEU A 90 -15.48 13.53 4.83
C LEU A 90 -14.45 14.63 5.08
N LYS A 91 -13.48 14.41 5.97
CA LYS A 91 -12.40 15.36 6.20
C LYS A 91 -11.53 15.48 4.94
N LEU A 92 -11.21 14.37 4.29
CA LEU A 92 -10.44 14.37 3.06
C LEU A 92 -11.19 15.07 1.92
N ALA A 93 -12.50 14.81 1.77
CA ALA A 93 -13.34 15.50 0.80
C ALA A 93 -13.38 17.01 1.06
N GLN A 94 -13.49 17.42 2.33
CA GLN A 94 -13.45 18.83 2.73
C GLN A 94 -12.07 19.47 2.50
N ASP A 95 -10.99 18.78 2.82
CA ASP A 95 -9.62 19.23 2.58
C ASP A 95 -9.41 19.48 1.06
N TYR A 96 -9.92 18.60 0.19
CA TYR A 96 -9.88 18.77 -1.26
C TYR A 96 -10.74 19.95 -1.75
N GLN A 97 -11.95 20.10 -1.19
CA GLN A 97 -12.84 21.22 -1.51
C GLN A 97 -12.21 22.57 -1.14
N ASN A 98 -11.51 22.64 -0.01
CA ASN A 98 -10.92 23.88 0.51
C ASN A 98 -9.64 24.31 -0.22
N ALA A 99 -8.93 23.38 -0.86
CA ALA A 99 -7.69 23.69 -1.56
C ALA A 99 -7.95 24.64 -2.76
N PRO A 100 -7.17 25.74 -2.93
CA PRO A 100 -7.39 26.65 -4.05
C PRO A 100 -7.15 25.98 -5.41
N LEU A 101 -8.09 26.10 -6.35
CA LEU A 101 -7.98 25.50 -7.69
C LEU A 101 -6.66 25.84 -8.37
N ASN A 102 -6.09 24.86 -9.08
CA ASN A 102 -4.80 24.96 -9.81
C ASN A 102 -3.59 25.39 -8.95
N SER A 103 -3.70 25.34 -7.62
CA SER A 103 -2.55 25.50 -6.72
C SER A 103 -1.82 24.17 -6.52
N ARG A 104 -0.58 24.25 -6.06
CA ARG A 104 0.17 23.07 -5.60
C ARG A 104 -0.57 22.29 -4.52
N GLU A 105 -1.23 22.99 -3.60
CA GLU A 105 -2.07 22.37 -2.57
C GLU A 105 -3.20 21.57 -3.20
N ASN A 106 -3.88 22.11 -4.22
CA ASN A 106 -4.90 21.38 -4.95
C ASN A 106 -4.34 20.15 -5.65
N HIS A 107 -3.15 20.21 -6.25
CA HIS A 107 -2.55 19.04 -6.89
C HIS A 107 -2.27 17.91 -5.89
N LEU A 108 -1.77 18.25 -4.70
CA LEU A 108 -1.55 17.29 -3.62
C LEU A 108 -2.87 16.71 -3.10
N GLN A 109 -3.90 17.54 -2.88
CA GLN A 109 -5.20 17.05 -2.43
C GLN A 109 -5.92 16.24 -3.51
N LEU A 110 -5.76 16.59 -4.79
CA LEU A 110 -6.27 15.84 -5.94
C LEU A 110 -5.65 14.43 -5.98
N LEU A 111 -4.33 14.32 -5.83
CA LEU A 111 -3.65 13.03 -5.71
C LEU A 111 -4.17 12.23 -4.51
N ARG A 112 -4.35 12.89 -3.36
CA ARG A 112 -4.86 12.25 -2.15
C ARG A 112 -6.28 11.69 -2.32
N ILE A 113 -7.20 12.49 -2.87
CA ILE A 113 -8.59 12.06 -3.09
C ILE A 113 -8.71 11.05 -4.23
N ALA A 114 -7.87 11.13 -5.26
CA ALA A 114 -7.81 10.12 -6.32
C ALA A 114 -7.34 8.76 -5.79
N ALA A 115 -6.28 8.72 -4.98
CA ALA A 115 -5.82 7.48 -4.33
C ALA A 115 -6.89 6.92 -3.39
N ALA A 116 -7.58 7.76 -2.61
CA ALA A 116 -8.70 7.32 -1.78
C ALA A 116 -9.89 6.76 -2.60
N SER A 117 -10.15 7.35 -3.77
CA SER A 117 -11.22 6.92 -4.68
C SER A 117 -10.91 5.58 -5.34
N VAL A 118 -9.66 5.36 -5.76
CA VAL A 118 -9.18 4.05 -6.23
C VAL A 118 -9.42 2.99 -5.15
N ASN A 119 -9.08 3.30 -3.90
CA ASN A 119 -9.28 2.36 -2.79
C ASN A 119 -10.76 2.10 -2.55
N ALA A 120 -11.59 3.13 -2.53
CA ALA A 120 -13.04 2.99 -2.35
C ALA A 120 -13.68 2.15 -3.46
N LEU A 121 -13.28 2.36 -4.72
CA LEU A 121 -13.73 1.54 -5.84
C LEU A 121 -13.27 0.09 -5.69
N ALA A 122 -12.02 -0.15 -5.29
CA ALA A 122 -11.50 -1.51 -5.08
C ALA A 122 -12.32 -2.26 -4.03
N ARG A 123 -12.59 -1.62 -2.88
CA ARG A 123 -13.45 -2.18 -1.83
C ARG A 123 -14.85 -2.49 -2.36
N LYS A 124 -15.49 -1.53 -3.02
CA LYS A 124 -16.83 -1.69 -3.56
C LYS A 124 -16.91 -2.85 -4.56
N THR A 125 -15.99 -2.87 -5.53
CA THR A 125 -15.91 -3.94 -6.53
C THR A 125 -15.76 -5.30 -5.86
N TYR A 126 -14.88 -5.44 -4.87
CA TYR A 126 -14.74 -6.72 -4.17
C TYR A 126 -16.03 -7.13 -3.46
N GLN A 127 -16.68 -6.22 -2.76
CA GLN A 127 -17.92 -6.50 -2.03
C GLN A 127 -19.08 -6.90 -2.96
N ASP A 128 -19.17 -6.26 -4.14
CA ASP A 128 -20.22 -6.55 -5.12
C ASP A 128 -20.09 -7.99 -5.69
N PHE A 129 -18.86 -8.50 -5.83
CA PHE A 129 -18.59 -9.80 -6.45
C PHE A 129 -18.34 -10.94 -5.45
N HIS A 130 -17.92 -10.63 -4.22
CA HIS A 130 -17.55 -11.59 -3.17
C HIS A 130 -18.32 -11.34 -1.86
N SER A 131 -19.64 -11.17 -1.99
CA SER A 131 -20.56 -10.82 -0.88
C SER A 131 -20.67 -11.89 0.23
N ASP A 132 -20.18 -13.10 -0.02
CA ASP A 132 -20.12 -14.23 0.90
C ASP A 132 -19.02 -14.11 1.96
N ILE A 133 -18.02 -13.26 1.72
CA ILE A 133 -16.95 -12.98 2.68
C ILE A 133 -17.42 -11.88 3.64
N VAL A 134 -18.09 -12.30 4.72
CA VAL A 134 -18.51 -11.41 5.82
C VAL A 134 -17.28 -10.90 6.57
N ILE A 135 -16.75 -9.75 6.14
CA ILE A 135 -15.68 -9.03 6.88
C ILE A 135 -16.36 -8.21 7.98
N LYS A 136 -16.84 -8.89 9.02
CA LYS A 136 -17.33 -8.22 10.22
C LYS A 136 -16.18 -7.44 10.88
N PRO A 137 -16.41 -6.19 11.33
CA PRO A 137 -15.48 -5.55 12.24
C PRO A 137 -15.43 -6.39 13.52
N SER A 138 -14.25 -6.96 13.78
CA SER A 138 -13.77 -7.32 15.12
C SER A 138 -14.75 -8.07 16.04
N LYS A 139 -14.72 -9.42 16.00
CA LYS A 139 -14.96 -10.32 17.18
C LYS A 139 -14.80 -11.82 16.86
N LEU A 140 -13.70 -12.26 16.24
CA LEU A 140 -13.36 -13.68 16.21
C LEU A 140 -11.89 -13.92 16.55
N PRO A 141 -11.56 -15.01 17.27
CA PRO A 141 -10.19 -15.38 17.61
C PRO A 141 -9.41 -15.66 16.34
N GLU A 142 -8.08 -15.51 16.44
CA GLU A 142 -7.12 -15.79 15.39
C GLU A 142 -7.45 -17.11 14.67
N LEU A 143 -7.92 -17.01 13.43
CA LEU A 143 -8.04 -18.16 12.56
C LEU A 143 -6.62 -18.60 12.20
N SER A 144 -6.37 -19.89 12.42
CA SER A 144 -5.17 -20.62 12.10
C SER A 144 -4.67 -20.33 10.67
N HIS A 145 -3.34 -20.30 10.51
CA HIS A 145 -2.58 -19.90 9.32
C HIS A 145 -2.86 -20.64 7.98
N HIS A 146 -3.96 -21.38 7.83
CA HIS A 146 -4.16 -22.32 6.71
C HIS A 146 -5.52 -22.26 6.01
N GLN A 147 -6.31 -21.19 6.17
CA GLN A 147 -7.44 -20.92 5.28
C GLN A 147 -7.23 -19.54 4.64
N SER A 148 -6.72 -19.51 3.41
CA SER A 148 -6.67 -18.27 2.64
C SER A 148 -8.10 -17.88 2.29
N ASN A 149 -8.63 -16.86 2.97
CA ASN A 149 -9.82 -16.18 2.50
C ASN A 149 -9.32 -15.26 1.38
N GLY A 150 -9.71 -15.44 0.11
CA GLY A 150 -9.06 -14.86 -1.08
C GLY A 150 -8.62 -13.38 -1.03
N VAL A 151 -9.18 -12.54 -0.15
CA VAL A 151 -8.64 -11.21 0.21
C VAL A 151 -7.19 -11.24 0.69
N ASP A 152 -6.78 -12.28 1.42
CA ASP A 152 -5.47 -12.40 2.07
C ASP A 152 -4.32 -12.53 1.08
N ASP A 153 -4.62 -12.84 -0.18
CA ASP A 153 -3.64 -12.87 -1.26
C ASP A 153 -3.37 -11.45 -1.80
N PHE A 154 -4.31 -10.51 -1.65
CA PHE A 154 -4.19 -9.12 -2.05
C PHE A 154 -3.64 -8.28 -0.89
N TYR A 155 -2.31 -8.17 -0.79
CA TYR A 155 -1.73 -7.34 0.26
C TYR A 155 -0.47 -6.60 -0.17
N HIS A 156 -0.29 -5.44 0.46
CA HIS A 156 0.99 -4.75 0.54
C HIS A 156 1.72 -5.18 1.82
N SER A 157 3.01 -5.50 1.72
CA SER A 157 3.83 -6.06 2.81
C SER A 157 3.78 -5.26 4.11
N ASN A 158 3.72 -3.93 4.02
CA ASN A 158 3.65 -3.01 5.16
C ASN A 158 2.24 -2.76 5.74
N TYR A 159 1.15 -3.21 5.09
CA TYR A 159 -0.22 -2.90 5.50
C TYR A 159 -1.02 -4.18 5.82
N ARG A 160 -0.58 -4.93 6.85
CA ARG A 160 -1.15 -6.25 7.19
C ARG A 160 -2.10 -6.28 8.39
N GLU A 161 -2.12 -5.23 9.21
CA GLU A 161 -2.90 -5.21 10.46
C GLU A 161 -4.35 -4.78 10.23
N PHE A 162 -5.15 -5.64 9.60
CA PHE A 162 -6.54 -5.31 9.26
C PHE A 162 -7.38 -4.79 10.44
N LYS A 163 -7.06 -5.19 11.67
CA LYS A 163 -7.80 -4.78 12.88
C LYS A 163 -7.79 -3.26 13.14
N ARG A 164 -6.83 -2.51 12.57
CA ARG A 164 -6.76 -1.04 12.71
C ARG A 164 -7.44 -0.26 11.59
N TYR A 165 -7.89 -0.93 10.53
CA TYR A 165 -8.45 -0.27 9.36
C TYR A 165 -9.98 -0.21 9.41
N PRO A 166 -10.60 0.92 8.99
CA PRO A 166 -12.05 1.08 9.03
C PRO A 166 -12.85 -0.01 8.31
N PHE A 167 -12.33 -0.51 7.19
CA PHE A 167 -12.94 -1.58 6.39
C PHE A 167 -12.15 -2.90 6.49
N GLY A 168 -11.29 -3.04 7.49
CA GLY A 168 -10.61 -4.28 7.79
C GLY A 168 -9.73 -4.78 6.65
N ARG A 169 -10.01 -6.02 6.19
CA ARG A 169 -9.23 -6.66 5.12
C ARG A 169 -9.45 -6.01 3.76
N LEU A 170 -10.58 -5.33 3.54
CA LEU A 170 -10.84 -4.60 2.30
C LEU A 170 -9.86 -3.44 2.13
N ASP A 171 -9.42 -2.81 3.22
CA ASP A 171 -8.42 -1.75 3.15
C ASP A 171 -7.04 -2.31 2.75
N ILE A 172 -6.67 -3.50 3.22
CA ILE A 172 -5.43 -4.19 2.81
C ILE A 172 -5.41 -4.44 1.30
N MET A 173 -6.48 -5.04 0.78
CA MET A 173 -6.63 -5.27 -0.65
C MET A 173 -6.67 -3.96 -1.43
N SER A 174 -7.30 -2.91 -0.89
CA SER A 174 -7.32 -1.60 -1.54
C SER A 174 -5.92 -0.99 -1.64
N TYR A 175 -5.06 -1.20 -0.64
CA TYR A 175 -3.65 -0.78 -0.71
C TYR A 175 -2.83 -1.58 -1.71
N TRP A 176 -3.15 -2.87 -1.89
CA TRP A 176 -2.59 -3.63 -3.00
C TRP A 176 -3.00 -3.03 -4.34
N ALA A 177 -4.30 -2.72 -4.55
CA ALA A 177 -4.77 -2.11 -5.78
C ALA A 177 -4.12 -0.74 -6.04
N GLU A 178 -4.01 0.10 -5.00
CA GLU A 178 -3.27 1.37 -5.05
C GLU A 178 -1.82 1.17 -5.49
N THR A 179 -1.19 0.11 -4.98
CA THR A 179 0.20 -0.23 -5.31
C THR A 179 0.38 -0.61 -6.76
N GLU A 180 -0.54 -1.40 -7.32
CA GLU A 180 -0.51 -1.72 -8.75
C GLU A 180 -0.69 -0.45 -9.59
N LEU A 181 -1.68 0.39 -9.29
CA LEU A 181 -2.01 1.55 -10.12
C LEU A 181 -0.99 2.70 -10.01
N PHE A 182 -0.50 2.99 -8.80
CA PHE A 182 0.39 4.12 -8.55
C PHE A 182 1.87 3.73 -8.44
N GLY A 183 2.19 2.43 -8.41
CA GLY A 183 3.54 1.92 -8.14
C GLY A 183 3.89 1.81 -6.64
N GLY A 184 2.92 2.05 -5.77
CA GLY A 184 3.03 1.98 -4.32
C GLY A 184 1.87 2.66 -3.60
N VAL A 185 1.84 2.57 -2.27
CA VAL A 185 0.86 3.32 -1.46
C VAL A 185 1.31 4.78 -1.35
N VAL A 186 0.42 5.70 -1.71
CA VAL A 186 0.67 7.15 -1.67
C VAL A 186 0.53 7.66 -0.24
N LEU A 187 1.61 8.26 0.27
CA LEU A 187 1.71 8.85 1.60
C LEU A 187 1.87 10.37 1.50
N PHE A 188 1.55 11.06 2.59
CA PHE A 188 1.58 12.52 2.64
C PHE A 188 2.38 13.00 3.85
N GLU A 189 3.43 13.78 3.60
CA GLU A 189 4.16 14.51 4.64
C GLU A 189 3.32 15.69 5.10
N ARG A 190 3.21 15.87 6.42
CA ARG A 190 2.42 16.94 7.01
C ARG A 190 3.27 17.93 7.76
N ASP A 191 2.78 19.16 7.82
CA ASP A 191 3.39 20.23 8.62
C ASP A 191 3.32 19.94 10.12
N GLU A 192 3.87 20.85 10.93
CA GLU A 192 3.89 20.71 12.38
C GLU A 192 2.51 20.64 13.02
N SER A 193 1.51 21.27 12.39
CA SER A 193 0.12 21.18 12.84
C SER A 193 -0.51 19.83 12.53
N GLY A 194 0.11 19.01 11.66
CA GLY A 194 -0.46 17.76 11.16
C GLY A 194 -1.63 17.96 10.18
N SER A 195 -2.03 19.20 9.90
CA SER A 195 -3.22 19.50 9.10
C SER A 195 -2.88 19.62 7.62
N ASN A 196 -1.84 20.37 7.29
CA ASN A 196 -1.50 20.67 5.90
C ASN A 196 -0.56 19.62 5.32
N ILE A 197 -0.82 19.23 4.09
CA ILE A 197 0.05 18.32 3.33
C ILE A 197 1.11 19.16 2.63
N ILE A 198 2.37 18.83 2.89
CA ILE A 198 3.51 19.52 2.30
C ILE A 198 4.03 18.74 1.09
N ASN A 199 4.20 17.43 1.18
CA ASN A 199 4.79 16.61 0.12
C ASN A 199 4.07 15.28 -0.03
N ALA A 200 4.17 14.69 -1.23
CA ALA A 200 3.70 13.33 -1.50
C ALA A 200 4.87 12.36 -1.57
N PHE A 201 4.63 11.13 -1.12
CA PHE A 201 5.61 10.06 -1.04
C PHE A 201 4.98 8.77 -1.56
N LEU A 202 5.79 7.86 -2.07
CA LEU A 202 5.36 6.55 -2.53
C LEU A 202 6.05 5.46 -1.73
N GLN A 203 5.26 4.56 -1.14
CA GLN A 203 5.73 3.36 -0.45
C GLN A 203 5.61 2.16 -1.40
N ALA A 204 6.73 1.69 -1.95
CA ALA A 204 6.75 0.57 -2.87
C ALA A 204 6.61 -0.80 -2.17
N GLN A 205 6.08 -1.80 -2.90
CA GLN A 205 5.73 -3.14 -2.39
C GLN A 205 6.90 -3.95 -1.83
N ASN A 206 8.03 -3.92 -2.53
CA ASN A 206 9.15 -4.84 -2.31
C ASN A 206 10.38 -4.17 -1.68
N TRP A 207 10.24 -2.94 -1.21
CA TRP A 207 11.37 -2.14 -0.77
C TRP A 207 10.99 -1.42 0.52
N TRP A 208 11.84 -1.53 1.55
CA TRP A 208 11.78 -0.73 2.78
C TRP A 208 12.01 0.78 2.53
N ARG A 209 11.73 1.27 1.32
CA ARG A 209 12.06 2.60 0.84
C ARG A 209 10.79 3.32 0.45
N THR A 210 10.51 4.39 1.18
CA THR A 210 9.58 5.42 0.76
C THR A 210 10.37 6.45 -0.04
N PHE A 211 9.88 6.89 -1.19
CA PHE A 211 10.51 7.99 -1.92
C PHE A 211 9.55 9.14 -2.15
N GLN A 212 10.06 10.37 -2.11
CA GLN A 212 9.28 11.57 -2.38
C GLN A 212 8.95 11.64 -3.87
N LEU A 213 7.71 11.98 -4.21
CA LEU A 213 7.31 12.32 -5.58
C LEU A 213 7.83 13.73 -5.91
N SER A 214 8.33 13.92 -7.11
CA SER A 214 8.79 15.24 -7.56
C SER A 214 7.59 16.16 -7.85
N GLU A 215 7.82 17.48 -7.83
CA GLU A 215 6.81 18.46 -8.25
C GLU A 215 6.35 18.18 -9.68
N ASN A 216 7.27 17.77 -10.55
CA ASN A 216 6.98 17.41 -11.92
C ASN A 216 6.02 16.21 -12.01
N GLN A 217 6.19 15.18 -11.17
CA GLN A 217 5.26 14.06 -11.11
C GLN A 217 3.86 14.48 -10.62
N ILE A 218 3.80 15.36 -9.62
CA ILE A 218 2.55 15.87 -9.04
C ILE A 218 1.81 16.77 -10.06
N GLU A 219 2.53 17.64 -10.77
CA GLU A 219 1.98 18.51 -11.81
C GLU A 219 1.48 17.70 -13.01
N HIS A 220 2.25 16.73 -13.50
CA HIS A 220 1.81 15.84 -14.57
C HIS A 220 0.59 15.01 -14.18
N PHE A 221 0.53 14.55 -12.92
CA PHE A 221 -0.64 13.86 -12.42
C PHE A 221 -1.88 14.77 -12.42
N ALA A 222 -1.77 16.01 -11.94
CA ALA A 222 -2.87 16.96 -11.96
C ALA A 222 -3.29 17.36 -13.40
N ALA A 223 -2.36 17.34 -14.34
CA ALA A 223 -2.61 17.62 -15.75
C ALA A 223 -3.40 16.52 -16.47
N LEU A 224 -3.53 15.31 -15.90
CA LEU A 224 -4.28 14.19 -16.51
C LEU A 224 -5.70 14.59 -16.96
N LYS A 225 -6.35 15.51 -16.22
CA LYS A 225 -7.68 16.04 -16.54
C LYS A 225 -7.81 16.64 -17.95
N GLY A 226 -6.70 17.17 -18.51
CA GLY A 226 -6.68 17.85 -19.80
C GLY A 226 -5.94 17.11 -20.90
N LEU A 227 -5.39 15.91 -20.64
CA LEU A 227 -4.65 15.15 -21.64
C LEU A 227 -5.59 14.39 -22.58
N ASP A 228 -5.18 14.24 -23.83
CA ASP A 228 -5.82 13.35 -24.78
C ASP A 228 -5.63 11.88 -24.38
N SER A 229 -6.48 10.99 -24.88
CA SER A 229 -6.46 9.57 -24.51
C SER A 229 -5.22 8.81 -25.01
N SER A 230 -4.40 9.42 -25.87
CA SER A 230 -3.15 8.84 -26.39
C SER A 230 -1.89 9.35 -25.68
N ALA A 231 -2.01 10.27 -24.72
CA ALA A 231 -0.86 10.82 -24.01
C ALA A 231 -0.23 9.78 -23.08
N GLU A 232 1.10 9.79 -23.00
CA GLU A 232 1.83 8.96 -22.04
C GLU A 232 1.46 9.36 -20.61
N THR A 233 1.17 8.37 -19.79
CA THR A 233 0.72 8.52 -18.41
C THR A 233 1.92 8.58 -17.47
N VAL A 234 1.83 9.40 -16.42
CA VAL A 234 2.83 9.46 -15.33
C VAL A 234 2.77 8.24 -14.40
N LEU A 235 1.74 7.40 -14.54
CA LEU A 235 1.49 6.22 -13.72
C LEU A 235 1.93 4.92 -14.42
N PRO A 236 2.45 3.94 -13.66
CA PRO A 236 2.77 4.01 -12.24
C PRO A 236 3.96 4.96 -11.96
N PHE A 237 3.97 5.62 -10.81
CA PHE A 237 5.05 6.53 -10.46
C PHE A 237 6.38 5.76 -10.31
N ALA A 238 7.43 6.29 -10.95
CA ALA A 238 8.78 5.78 -10.81
C ALA A 238 9.60 6.67 -9.87
N ARG A 239 10.59 6.07 -9.21
CA ARG A 239 11.56 6.82 -8.40
C ARG A 239 12.49 7.62 -9.32
N GLU A 240 12.52 8.94 -9.15
CA GLU A 240 13.53 9.80 -9.79
C GLU A 240 14.91 9.69 -9.11
N ALA A 241 15.97 10.01 -9.84
CA ALA A 241 17.34 9.76 -9.39
C ALA A 241 17.72 10.54 -8.12
N ASP A 242 17.18 11.75 -7.98
CA ASP A 242 17.39 12.73 -6.92
C ASP A 242 16.28 12.70 -5.84
N ALA A 243 15.31 11.80 -5.95
CA ALA A 243 14.22 11.67 -4.99
C ALA A 243 14.75 11.46 -3.56
N ARG A 244 14.19 12.19 -2.59
CA ARG A 244 14.42 11.94 -1.16
C ARG A 244 13.94 10.54 -0.82
N ILE A 245 14.80 9.74 -0.16
CA ILE A 245 14.51 8.36 0.22
C ILE A 245 14.51 8.22 1.74
N GLU A 246 13.44 7.64 2.26
CA GLU A 246 13.32 7.25 3.65
C GLU A 246 13.28 5.72 3.77
N LYS A 247 14.20 5.16 4.56
CA LYS A 247 14.39 3.70 4.69
C LYS A 247 13.63 3.07 5.86
N SER A 248 13.01 3.88 6.70
CA SER A 248 12.33 3.43 7.91
C SER A 248 10.87 3.85 7.85
N PHE A 249 9.99 2.88 7.61
CA PHE A 249 8.54 3.06 7.58
C PHE A 249 8.00 3.74 8.86
N VAL A 250 8.68 3.51 9.98
CA VAL A 250 8.26 4.08 11.27
C VAL A 250 8.78 5.47 11.48
N ARG A 251 10.02 5.76 11.07
CA ARG A 251 10.50 7.14 11.04
C ARG A 251 9.61 7.98 10.14
N VAL A 252 9.20 7.43 9.01
CA VAL A 252 8.22 8.00 8.06
C VAL A 252 6.91 8.35 8.79
N GLY A 253 6.25 7.38 9.43
CA GLY A 253 4.98 7.63 10.13
C GLY A 253 5.06 8.48 11.40
N GLN A 254 5.97 8.18 12.32
CA GLN A 254 6.00 8.75 13.67
C GLN A 254 6.83 10.03 13.77
N THR A 255 7.99 10.10 13.11
CA THR A 255 8.92 11.23 13.26
C THR A 255 8.73 12.26 12.16
N LEU A 256 8.56 11.81 10.93
CA LEU A 256 8.49 12.68 9.75
C LEU A 256 7.04 13.08 9.41
N ARG A 257 6.05 12.52 10.11
CA ARG A 257 4.61 12.78 9.87
C ARG A 257 4.20 12.49 8.43
N ILE A 258 4.80 11.45 7.85
CA ILE A 258 4.50 10.93 6.52
C ILE A 258 3.61 9.71 6.69
N TYR A 259 2.33 9.85 6.40
CA TYR A 259 1.36 8.77 6.49
C TYR A 259 0.20 9.05 5.54
N LYS A 260 -0.53 8.00 5.17
CA LYS A 260 -1.75 8.16 4.36
C LYS A 260 -2.89 8.63 5.26
N ASN A 261 -3.22 7.85 6.29
CA ASN A 261 -4.22 8.16 7.30
C ASN A 261 -3.65 8.02 8.72
N GLU A 262 -4.35 8.61 9.70
CA GLU A 262 -3.98 8.55 11.12
C GLU A 262 -3.81 7.12 11.63
N TYR A 263 -4.70 6.22 11.22
CA TYR A 263 -4.66 4.80 11.59
C TYR A 263 -3.58 3.99 10.86
N ASP A 264 -2.88 4.58 9.87
CA ASP A 264 -1.72 3.95 9.22
C ASP A 264 -0.42 4.22 9.98
N LYS A 265 -0.45 5.09 11.00
CA LYS A 265 0.71 5.34 11.86
C LYS A 265 1.08 4.05 12.60
N PRO A 266 2.33 3.58 12.50
CA PRO A 266 2.77 2.43 13.29
C PRO A 266 2.64 2.74 14.78
N ALA A 267 2.16 1.79 15.59
CA ALA A 267 2.05 2.02 17.03
C ALA A 267 3.45 1.97 17.69
N PRO A 268 3.68 2.71 18.79
CA PRO A 268 4.95 2.64 19.51
C PRO A 268 5.29 1.23 20.02
N SER A 269 4.28 0.39 20.26
CA SER A 269 4.39 -0.97 20.81
C SER A 269 4.58 -2.06 19.77
N ASP A 270 4.45 -1.78 18.48
CA ASP A 270 4.57 -2.80 17.41
C ASP A 270 6.02 -3.27 17.19
N TRP A 271 6.91 -2.99 18.16
CA TRP A 271 8.31 -3.40 18.14
C TRP A 271 8.63 -4.52 19.14
N PRO A 272 9.27 -5.61 18.68
CA PRO A 272 10.26 -6.29 19.50
C PRO A 272 11.50 -5.41 19.50
N THR A 273 11.76 -4.63 20.56
CA THR A 273 12.96 -3.80 20.79
C THR A 273 14.15 -4.27 19.96
N GLN A 274 14.28 -3.76 18.74
CA GLN A 274 15.33 -4.21 17.84
C GLN A 274 16.54 -3.37 18.21
N SER A 275 17.24 -3.89 19.22
CA SER A 275 18.66 -3.75 19.48
C SER A 275 19.28 -2.61 18.67
N SER A 276 19.31 -1.41 19.27
CA SER A 276 20.37 -0.47 18.94
C SER A 276 21.68 -1.27 18.92
N CYS A 277 22.44 -1.21 17.83
CA CYS A 277 23.76 -1.82 17.69
C CYS A 277 24.82 -1.16 18.60
N VAL A 278 24.42 -0.77 19.80
CA VAL A 278 25.22 -0.21 20.86
C VAL A 278 24.95 -1.06 22.09
N ILE A 279 25.72 -2.15 22.22
CA ILE A 279 25.88 -2.81 23.52
C ILE A 279 26.76 -1.85 24.33
N ARG A 280 26.17 -1.16 25.30
CA ARG A 280 26.95 -0.34 26.24
C ARG A 280 27.79 -1.29 27.09
N GLN A 281 29.07 -0.95 27.27
CA GLN A 281 29.99 -1.72 28.10
C GLN A 281 29.39 -1.85 29.52
N GLY A 282 29.00 -3.07 29.89
CA GLY A 282 28.25 -3.38 31.12
C GLY A 282 26.86 -4.01 30.93
N ASP A 283 26.36 -4.19 29.70
CA ASP A 283 25.13 -4.96 29.45
C ASP A 283 25.35 -6.46 29.76
N PRO A 284 24.52 -7.12 30.59
CA PRO A 284 24.65 -8.55 30.89
C PRO A 284 24.55 -9.47 29.66
N ARG A 285 24.03 -8.98 28.52
CA ARG A 285 24.07 -9.70 27.23
C ARG A 285 25.48 -9.76 26.61
N ALA A 286 26.39 -8.86 26.99
CA ALA A 286 27.79 -8.89 26.57
C ALA A 286 28.53 -10.12 27.14
N ALA A 287 28.19 -10.53 28.37
CA ALA A 287 28.75 -11.74 28.99
C ALA A 287 28.34 -13.00 28.22
N SER A 288 27.09 -13.07 27.75
CA SER A 288 26.60 -14.19 26.92
C SER A 288 27.27 -14.27 25.56
N LEU A 289 27.70 -13.13 25.00
CA LEU A 289 28.43 -13.07 23.73
C LEU A 289 29.88 -13.54 23.90
N GLU A 290 30.56 -13.15 24.99
CA GLU A 290 31.90 -13.66 25.29
C GLU A 290 31.91 -15.17 25.59
N GLU A 291 30.89 -15.69 26.25
CA GLU A 291 30.71 -17.14 26.46
C GLU A 291 30.44 -17.87 25.14
N ALA A 292 29.60 -17.32 24.26
CA ALA A 292 29.35 -17.88 22.94
C ALA A 292 30.59 -17.85 22.02
N MET A 293 31.37 -16.75 22.06
CA MET A 293 32.62 -16.65 21.29
C MET A 293 33.71 -17.58 21.83
N ARG A 294 33.77 -17.78 23.15
CA ARG A 294 34.66 -18.77 23.78
C ARG A 294 34.30 -20.19 23.36
N PHE A 295 33.00 -20.51 23.35
CA PHE A 295 32.48 -21.80 22.88
C PHE A 295 32.85 -22.06 21.40
N ILE A 296 32.66 -21.09 20.51
CA ILE A 296 33.01 -21.24 19.07
C ILE A 296 34.51 -21.47 18.89
N LYS A 297 35.34 -20.80 19.69
CA LYS A 297 36.80 -20.94 19.65
C LYS A 297 37.28 -22.28 20.21
N GLU A 298 36.63 -22.78 21.26
CA GLU A 298 36.86 -24.12 21.82
C GLU A 298 36.40 -25.25 20.87
N GLN A 299 35.36 -25.01 20.06
CA GLN A 299 34.88 -25.95 19.04
C GLN A 299 35.66 -25.90 17.72
N GLY A 300 36.66 -25.00 17.58
CA GLY A 300 37.54 -24.95 16.41
C GLY A 300 36.85 -24.58 15.08
N LEU A 301 35.66 -23.99 15.12
CA LEU A 301 34.81 -23.73 13.94
C LEU A 301 35.21 -22.51 13.09
N ASP A 302 36.34 -21.86 13.40
CA ASP A 302 36.72 -20.59 12.78
C ASP A 302 37.47 -20.72 11.42
N LYS A 303 37.57 -21.92 10.84
CA LYS A 303 38.24 -22.10 9.53
C LYS A 303 37.60 -23.16 8.64
N LYS A 304 36.81 -22.71 7.66
CA LYS A 304 36.98 -22.95 6.20
C LYS A 304 35.65 -22.75 5.45
N SER A 305 35.66 -21.88 4.45
CA SER A 305 34.68 -21.87 3.36
C SER A 305 34.83 -23.15 2.52
N PRO A 306 33.76 -23.86 2.13
CA PRO A 306 33.86 -24.88 1.09
C PRO A 306 33.23 -24.41 -0.22
N THR A 307 34.06 -24.39 -1.26
CA THR A 307 33.65 -24.47 -2.67
C THR A 307 32.97 -25.82 -2.93
N PHE A 308 31.81 -25.78 -3.60
CA PHE A 308 31.02 -26.96 -3.95
C PHE A 308 31.51 -27.54 -5.28
N SER A 309 32.01 -28.77 -5.27
CA SER A 309 32.18 -29.59 -6.49
C SER A 309 32.21 -31.09 -6.13
N GLY A 310 31.10 -31.81 -6.41
CA GLY A 310 31.02 -33.27 -6.31
C GLY A 310 29.57 -33.78 -6.30
N PRO A 311 29.25 -34.94 -6.92
CA PRO A 311 27.88 -35.35 -7.23
C PRO A 311 27.15 -35.93 -6.00
N PHE A 312 25.84 -35.70 -5.95
CA PHE A 312 24.95 -36.19 -4.88
C PHE A 312 24.87 -37.73 -4.83
N PRO A 313 24.92 -38.35 -3.64
CA PRO A 313 24.62 -39.77 -3.48
C PRO A 313 23.10 -40.03 -3.51
N PRO A 314 22.65 -41.22 -3.95
CA PRO A 314 21.23 -41.54 -4.03
C PRO A 314 20.64 -41.84 -2.63
N PRO A 315 19.32 -41.69 -2.47
CA PRO A 315 18.65 -41.90 -1.20
C PRO A 315 18.58 -43.40 -0.82
N PRO A 316 18.58 -43.73 0.49
CA PRO A 316 18.51 -45.10 0.96
C PRO A 316 17.11 -45.71 0.77
N PRO A 317 17.02 -47.04 0.64
CA PRO A 317 15.76 -47.74 0.34
C PRO A 317 14.81 -47.79 1.53
N LEU A 318 13.52 -47.90 1.17
CA LEU A 318 12.29 -47.80 1.96
C LEU A 318 12.28 -48.58 3.27
#